data_AF-A0A482WE14-F1
#
_entry.id   AF-A0A482WE14-F1
#
_cell.length_a   1.000
_cell.length_b   1.000
_cell.length_c   1.000
_cell.angle_alpha   90.00
_cell.angle_beta   90.00
_cell.angle_gamma   90.00
#
_symmetry.space_group_name_H-M   'P 1'
#
loop_
_entity.id
_entity.type
_entity.pdbx_description
1 polymer ?
#
loop_
_entity_poly.entity_id
_entity_poly.type
_entity_poly.pdbx_seq_one_letter_code
_entity_poly.pdbx_strand_id
1 'polypeptide(L)'
;MHWIGHVSVNQGCVQKFLAVPTFRDSVLSVIYFGIGMTVVKTICILTGLVMYAKYSDCDPFTTKEVTRNDQLLPYYVMDVARNIPGLSGLFIAGVFSAALSLVGITNGALIGMFTIGFLFPKANAKVKERYMTNKNDPPIDKSLISPVSYWLLPKKSKIVDNVQYESVQKALHTVTINSQNEN
;
A
#
# COMPACT_ATOMS: atom_id res chain seq x y z
N MET A 1 12.98 3.91 5.15
CA MET A 1 12.32 4.32 3.88
C MET A 1 11.77 3.15 3.06
N HIS A 2 12.50 2.02 2.88
CA HIS A 2 12.02 0.86 2.09
C HIS A 2 10.66 0.28 2.55
N TRP A 3 10.45 0.17 3.87
CA TRP A 3 9.24 -0.43 4.43
C TRP A 3 7.97 0.38 4.16
N ILE A 4 8.06 1.71 4.17
CA ILE A 4 6.94 2.61 3.87
C ILE A 4 6.57 2.50 2.39
N GLY A 5 7.58 2.44 1.51
CA GLY A 5 7.40 2.24 0.07
C GLY A 5 6.63 0.96 -0.25
N HIS A 6 7.00 -0.15 0.40
CA HIS A 6 6.31 -1.44 0.25
C HIS A 6 4.84 -1.40 0.69
N VAL A 7 4.54 -0.72 1.80
CA VAL A 7 3.16 -0.60 2.31
C VAL A 7 2.31 0.34 1.44
N SER A 8 2.90 1.38 0.85
CA SER A 8 2.17 2.32 -0.01
C SER A 8 1.81 1.76 -1.38
N VAL A 9 2.63 0.85 -1.94
CA VAL A 9 2.37 0.24 -3.25
C VAL A 9 1.64 -1.09 -3.15
N ASN A 10 1.56 -1.69 -1.95
CA ASN A 10 0.85 -2.95 -1.78
C ASN A 10 -0.64 -2.73 -2.10
N GLN A 11 -1.12 -3.51 -3.07
CA GLN A 11 -2.48 -3.49 -3.56
C GLN A 11 -3.53 -3.57 -2.44
N GLY A 12 -3.27 -4.37 -1.41
CA GLY A 12 -4.19 -4.51 -0.27
C GLY A 12 -4.33 -3.24 0.58
N CYS A 13 -3.29 -2.40 0.62
CA CYS A 13 -3.29 -1.14 1.36
C CYS A 13 -3.94 -0.02 0.55
N VAL A 14 -3.59 0.10 -0.74
CA VAL A 14 -4.16 1.13 -1.65
C VAL A 14 -5.68 1.01 -1.73
N GLN A 15 -6.21 -0.20 -1.87
CA GLN A 15 -7.66 -0.41 -1.95
C GLN A 15 -8.42 0.02 -0.69
N LYS A 16 -7.83 -0.17 0.49
CA LYS A 16 -8.43 0.27 1.76
C LYS A 16 -8.50 1.80 1.85
N PHE A 17 -7.47 2.50 1.39
CA PHE A 17 -7.49 3.96 1.34
C PHE A 17 -8.51 4.49 0.34
N LEU A 18 -8.69 3.81 -0.79
CA LEU A 18 -9.70 4.17 -1.81
C LEU A 18 -11.13 3.83 -1.40
N ALA A 19 -11.32 2.92 -0.43
CA ALA A 19 -12.64 2.58 0.10
C ALA A 19 -13.19 3.63 1.08
N VAL A 20 -12.34 4.52 1.60
CA VAL A 20 -12.77 5.62 2.48
C VAL A 20 -13.44 6.71 1.64
N PRO A 21 -14.65 7.17 1.98
CA PRO A 21 -15.41 8.12 1.17
C PRO A 21 -14.84 9.55 1.20
N THR A 22 -14.06 9.91 2.23
CA THR A 22 -13.60 11.28 2.48
C THR A 22 -12.08 11.35 2.63
N PHE A 23 -11.44 12.31 1.95
CA PHE A 23 -9.99 12.50 2.01
C PHE A 23 -9.46 12.79 3.43
N ARG A 24 -10.20 13.57 4.23
CA ARG A 24 -9.81 13.92 5.61
C ARG A 24 -9.72 12.70 6.52
N ASP A 25 -10.68 11.79 6.39
CA ASP A 25 -10.74 10.55 7.18
C ASP A 25 -9.61 9.59 6.79
N SER A 26 -9.23 9.57 5.50
CA SER A 26 -8.08 8.80 5.02
C SER A 26 -6.78 9.30 5.64
N VAL A 27 -6.57 10.61 5.72
CA VAL A 27 -5.38 11.21 6.35
C VAL A 27 -5.31 10.86 7.83
N LEU A 28 -6.43 10.99 8.55
CA LEU A 28 -6.49 10.64 9.98
C LEU A 28 -6.17 9.16 10.21
N SER A 29 -6.67 8.27 9.35
CA SER A 29 -6.39 6.83 9.40
C SER A 29 -4.91 6.52 9.19
N VAL A 30 -4.24 7.20 8.25
CA VAL A 30 -2.80 7.06 8.03
C VAL A 30 -2.00 7.52 9.25
N ILE A 31 -2.42 8.61 9.91
CA ILE A 31 -1.76 9.12 11.11
C ILE A 31 -1.86 8.10 12.25
N TYR A 32 -3.06 7.57 12.52
CA TYR A 32 -3.23 6.53 13.55
C TYR A 32 -2.40 5.27 13.24
N PHE A 33 -2.36 4.84 11.98
CA PHE A 33 -1.52 3.73 11.54
C PHE A 33 -0.03 4.00 11.77
N GLY A 34 0.45 5.20 11.44
CA GLY A 34 1.84 5.61 11.64
C GLY A 34 2.27 5.62 13.10
N ILE A 35 1.41 6.14 13.99
CA ILE A 35 1.64 6.14 15.44
C ILE A 35 1.71 4.69 15.96
N GLY A 36 0.73 3.86 15.60
CA GLY A 36 0.69 2.45 16.01
C GLY A 36 1.93 1.67 15.56
N MET A 37 2.36 1.87 14.32
CA MET A 37 3.58 1.25 13.78
C MET A 37 4.84 1.69 14.54
N THR A 38 4.92 2.96 14.93
CA THR A 38 6.05 3.49 15.70
C THR A 38 6.12 2.84 17.08
N VAL A 39 4.99 2.73 17.78
CA VAL A 39 4.90 2.07 19.09
C VAL A 39 5.34 0.61 19.00
N VAL A 40 4.80 -0.15 18.03
CA VAL A 40 5.16 -1.56 17.84
C VAL A 40 6.66 -1.72 17.56
N LYS A 41 7.24 -0.87 16.69
CA LYS A 41 8.69 -0.90 16.40
C LYS A 41 9.52 -0.64 17.64
N THR A 42 9.15 0.35 18.46
CA THR A 42 9.85 0.64 19.71
C THR A 42 9.81 -0.55 20.68
N ILE A 43 8.64 -1.18 20.85
CA ILE A 43 8.50 -2.38 21.70
C ILE A 43 9.38 -3.52 21.16
N CYS A 44 9.40 -3.77 19.85
CA CYS A 44 10.27 -4.80 19.26
C CYS A 44 11.75 -4.55 19.55
N ILE A 45 12.20 -3.29 19.45
CA ILE A 45 13.60 -2.92 19.72
C ILE A 45 13.93 -3.14 21.20
N LEU A 46 13.04 -2.71 22.11
CA LEU A 46 13.21 -2.92 23.55
C LEU A 46 13.28 -4.42 23.88
N THR A 47 12.38 -5.24 23.34
CA THR A 47 12.42 -6.70 23.52
C THR A 47 13.72 -7.30 23.03
N GLY A 48 14.24 -6.86 21.86
CA GLY A 48 15.53 -7.30 21.33
C GLY A 48 16.71 -6.89 22.22
N LEU A 49 16.65 -5.70 22.83
CA LEU A 49 17.69 -5.24 23.75
C LEU A 49 17.70 -6.02 25.06
N VAL A 50 16.52 -6.32 25.63
CA VAL A 50 16.41 -7.14 26.85
C VAL A 50 16.90 -8.56 26.58
N MET A 51 16.54 -9.11 25.41
CA MET A 51 17.00 -10.41 24.95
C MET A 51 18.53 -10.46 24.80
N TYR A 52 19.14 -9.42 24.23
CA TYR A 52 20.59 -9.29 24.14
C TYR A 52 21.24 -9.23 25.54
N ALA A 53 20.69 -8.45 26.47
CA ALA A 53 21.20 -8.35 27.83
C ALA A 53 21.03 -9.64 28.64
N LYS A 54 20.01 -10.45 28.36
CA LYS A 54 19.75 -11.73 29.03
C LYS A 54 20.75 -12.81 28.63
N TYR A 55 21.20 -12.80 27.37
CA TYR A 55 22.06 -13.84 26.79
C TYR A 55 23.52 -13.42 26.63
N SER A 56 23.92 -12.25 27.13
CA SER A 56 25.31 -11.73 27.01
C SER A 56 26.39 -12.68 27.50
N ASP A 57 26.12 -13.47 28.54
CA ASP A 57 27.07 -14.41 29.13
C ASP A 57 26.84 -15.87 28.69
N CYS A 58 25.64 -16.21 28.21
CA CYS A 58 25.22 -17.57 27.86
C CYS A 58 24.24 -17.55 26.68
N ASP A 59 24.78 -17.52 25.47
CA ASP A 59 23.99 -17.53 24.25
C ASP A 59 23.37 -18.91 23.93
N PRO A 60 22.05 -19.00 23.68
CA PRO A 60 21.37 -20.24 23.30
C PRO A 60 21.78 -20.76 21.90
N PHE A 61 22.53 -19.96 21.14
CA PHE A 61 23.18 -20.38 19.89
C PHE A 61 24.38 -21.29 20.13
N THR A 62 25.17 -21.01 21.17
CA THR A 62 26.41 -21.75 21.48
C THR A 62 26.10 -23.12 22.08
N THR A 63 25.01 -23.22 22.85
CA THR A 63 24.52 -24.46 23.46
C THR A 63 23.76 -25.39 22.49
N LYS A 64 23.61 -25.00 21.21
CA LYS A 64 22.87 -25.74 20.15
C LYS A 64 21.38 -25.97 20.41
N GLU A 65 20.77 -25.23 21.33
CA GLU A 65 19.33 -25.28 21.58
C GLU A 65 18.54 -24.59 20.45
N VAL A 66 19.15 -23.65 19.72
CA VAL A 66 18.55 -22.92 18.59
C VAL A 66 19.46 -22.94 17.37
N THR A 67 19.00 -23.55 16.27
CA THR A 67 19.77 -23.68 15.00
C THR A 67 19.58 -22.50 14.05
N ARG A 68 18.47 -21.75 14.17
CA ARG A 68 18.09 -20.68 13.22
C ARG A 68 17.76 -19.36 13.94
N ASN A 69 18.28 -18.25 13.42
CA ASN A 69 18.17 -16.92 14.05
C ASN A 69 16.74 -16.40 14.26
N ASP A 70 15.80 -16.85 13.44
CA ASP A 70 14.38 -16.46 13.48
C ASP A 70 13.55 -17.27 14.49
N GLN A 71 14.06 -18.40 14.99
CA GLN A 71 13.45 -19.19 16.06
C GLN A 71 13.83 -18.67 17.46
N LEU A 72 14.82 -17.79 17.52
CA LEU A 72 15.36 -17.23 18.76
C LEU A 72 14.31 -16.39 19.52
N LEU A 73 13.51 -15.60 18.80
CA LEU A 73 12.45 -14.77 19.39
C LEU A 73 11.33 -15.63 20.03
N PRO A 74 10.77 -16.64 19.34
CA PRO A 74 9.87 -17.61 19.98
C PRO A 74 10.49 -18.30 21.21
N TYR A 75 11.75 -18.71 21.13
CA TYR A 75 12.47 -19.36 22.23
C TYR A 75 12.56 -18.45 23.47
N TYR A 76 12.98 -17.20 23.28
CA TYR A 76 13.04 -16.21 24.36
C TYR A 76 11.67 -15.92 24.98
N VAL A 77 10.61 -15.83 24.18
CA VAL A 77 9.26 -15.64 24.71
C VAL A 77 8.80 -16.85 25.52
N MET A 78 9.15 -18.07 25.11
CA MET A 78 8.84 -19.29 25.88
C MET A 78 9.61 -19.33 27.21
N ASP A 79 10.86 -18.88 27.23
CA ASP A 79 11.69 -18.83 28.45
C ASP A 79 11.16 -17.79 29.47
N VAL A 80 10.84 -16.58 29.01
CA VAL A 80 10.28 -15.52 29.87
C VAL A 80 8.85 -15.87 30.34
N ALA A 81 8.03 -16.44 29.47
CA ALA A 81 6.67 -16.86 29.81
C ALA A 81 6.63 -18.09 30.73
N ARG A 82 7.76 -18.75 31.02
CA ARG A 82 7.82 -19.81 32.03
C ARG A 82 7.37 -19.31 33.41
N ASN A 83 7.54 -18.01 33.68
CA ASN A 83 7.11 -17.36 34.91
C ASN A 83 5.62 -16.93 34.89
N ILE A 84 4.98 -16.87 33.70
CA ILE A 84 3.58 -16.46 33.52
C ILE A 84 2.89 -17.40 32.51
N PRO A 85 2.21 -18.48 32.99
CA PRO A 85 1.57 -19.44 32.11
C PRO A 85 0.48 -18.77 31.26
N GLY A 86 0.51 -19.00 29.95
CA GLY A 86 -0.46 -18.45 28.97
C GLY A 86 0.03 -17.24 28.17
N LEU A 87 1.06 -16.51 28.65
CA LEU A 87 1.57 -15.32 27.96
C LEU A 87 2.25 -15.67 26.62
N SER A 88 3.00 -16.78 26.56
CA SER A 88 3.64 -17.26 25.33
C SER A 88 2.61 -17.64 24.26
N GLY A 89 1.51 -18.30 24.66
CA GLY A 89 0.42 -18.67 23.77
C GLY A 89 -0.27 -17.44 23.17
N LEU A 90 -0.53 -16.41 23.98
CA LEU A 90 -1.13 -15.15 23.52
C LEU A 90 -0.23 -14.42 22.53
N PHE A 91 1.08 -14.37 22.80
CA PHE A 91 2.05 -13.74 21.90
C PHE A 91 2.09 -14.45 20.54
N ILE A 92 2.25 -15.77 20.55
CA ILE A 92 2.32 -16.58 19.33
C ILE A 92 1.02 -16.46 18.53
N ALA A 93 -0.15 -16.55 19.19
CA ALA A 93 -1.44 -16.36 18.55
C ALA A 93 -1.60 -14.97 17.92
N GLY A 94 -1.11 -13.92 18.59
CA GLY A 94 -1.11 -12.56 18.05
C GLY A 94 -0.25 -12.41 16.79
N VAL A 95 0.97 -12.97 16.80
CA VAL A 95 1.88 -12.94 15.63
C VAL A 95 1.25 -13.68 14.45
N PHE A 96 0.71 -14.87 14.67
CA PHE A 96 0.04 -15.63 13.61
C PHE A 96 -1.21 -14.91 13.09
N SER A 97 -2.03 -14.33 13.98
CA SER A 97 -3.19 -13.54 13.59
C SER A 97 -2.81 -12.34 12.71
N ALA A 98 -1.76 -11.60 13.10
CA ALA A 98 -1.25 -10.48 12.32
C ALA A 98 -0.74 -10.92 10.93
N ALA A 99 0.01 -12.02 10.88
CA ALA A 99 0.52 -12.59 9.62
C ALA A 99 -0.62 -13.04 8.70
N LEU A 100 -1.59 -13.80 9.22
CA LEU A 100 -2.76 -14.25 8.48
C LEU A 100 -3.62 -13.09 7.97
N SER A 101 -3.80 -12.06 8.79
CA SER A 101 -4.52 -10.84 8.40
C SER A 101 -3.86 -10.16 7.20
N LEU A 102 -2.54 -9.98 7.22
CA LEU A 102 -1.81 -9.36 6.11
C LEU A 102 -1.92 -10.16 4.81
N VAL A 103 -1.81 -11.48 4.90
CA VAL A 103 -1.97 -12.39 3.74
C VAL A 103 -3.39 -12.31 3.19
N GLY A 104 -4.41 -12.36 4.06
CA GLY A 104 -5.81 -12.26 3.64
C GLY A 104 -6.15 -10.94 2.95
N ILE A 105 -5.64 -9.82 3.48
CA ILE A 105 -5.84 -8.49 2.89
C ILE A 105 -5.24 -8.40 1.49
N THR A 106 -4.04 -8.93 1.30
CA THR A 106 -3.34 -8.85 0.01
C THR A 106 -3.95 -9.81 -1.02
N ASN A 107 -4.20 -11.07 -0.62
CA ASN A 107 -4.73 -12.08 -1.54
C ASN A 107 -6.20 -11.81 -1.90
N GLY A 108 -7.03 -11.39 -0.94
CA GLY A 108 -8.42 -11.05 -1.20
C GLY A 108 -8.57 -9.87 -2.16
N ALA A 109 -7.72 -8.84 -1.99
CA ALA A 109 -7.62 -7.70 -2.89
C ALA A 109 -7.25 -8.09 -4.33
N LEU A 110 -6.26 -8.97 -4.49
CA LEU A 110 -5.79 -9.46 -5.78
C LEU A 110 -6.86 -10.30 -6.48
N ILE A 111 -7.51 -11.22 -5.77
CA ILE A 111 -8.60 -12.03 -6.30
C ILE A 111 -9.77 -11.15 -6.73
N GLY A 112 -10.16 -10.17 -5.90
CA GLY A 112 -11.25 -9.24 -6.23
C GLY A 112 -10.98 -8.44 -7.52
N MET A 113 -9.77 -7.90 -7.66
CA MET A 113 -9.34 -7.21 -8.89
C MET A 113 -9.37 -8.12 -10.11
N PHE A 114 -8.87 -9.34 -9.96
CA PHE A 114 -8.80 -10.31 -11.03
C PHE A 114 -10.20 -10.73 -11.48
N THR A 115 -11.09 -11.04 -10.54
CA THR A 115 -12.47 -11.42 -10.84
C THR A 115 -13.24 -10.28 -11.48
N ILE A 116 -13.11 -9.03 -11.00
CA ILE A 116 -13.79 -7.88 -11.61
C ILE A 116 -13.26 -7.62 -13.02
N GLY A 117 -11.94 -7.71 -13.23
CA GLY A 117 -11.31 -7.53 -14.54
C GLY A 117 -11.72 -8.61 -15.56
N PHE A 118 -11.88 -9.86 -15.10
CA PHE A 118 -12.23 -10.99 -15.96
C PHE A 118 -13.74 -11.10 -16.24
N LEU A 119 -14.61 -10.96 -15.22
CA LEU A 119 -16.07 -11.10 -15.37
C LEU A 119 -16.76 -9.83 -15.86
N PHE A 120 -16.27 -8.64 -15.49
CA PHE A 120 -16.93 -7.37 -15.79
C PHE A 120 -15.97 -6.41 -16.53
N PRO A 121 -15.59 -6.71 -17.78
CA PRO A 121 -14.75 -5.81 -18.57
C PRO A 121 -15.40 -4.42 -18.78
N LYS A 122 -16.74 -4.35 -18.70
CA LYS A 122 -17.50 -3.08 -18.74
C LYS A 122 -17.30 -2.19 -17.51
N ALA A 123 -16.95 -2.74 -16.35
CA ALA A 123 -16.64 -1.94 -15.15
C ALA A 123 -15.36 -1.11 -15.36
N ASN A 124 -14.35 -1.71 -16.01
CA ASN A 124 -13.12 -1.02 -16.41
C ASN A 124 -13.38 0.04 -17.51
N ALA A 125 -14.29 -0.25 -18.45
CA ALA A 125 -14.66 0.72 -19.49
C ALA A 125 -15.34 1.99 -18.92
N LYS A 126 -16.23 1.83 -17.93
CA LYS A 126 -16.96 2.94 -17.29
C LYS A 126 -16.06 3.86 -16.46
N VAL A 127 -15.04 3.30 -15.81
CA VAL A 127 -14.00 4.08 -15.11
C VAL A 127 -13.18 4.88 -16.11
N LYS A 128 -12.75 4.26 -17.23
CA LYS A 128 -12.01 4.95 -18.30
C LYS A 128 -12.81 6.09 -18.92
N GLU A 129 -14.12 5.92 -19.11
CA GLU A 129 -15.01 6.97 -19.60
C GLU A 129 -15.03 8.19 -18.66
N ARG A 130 -15.06 7.99 -17.33
CA ARG A 130 -14.96 9.12 -16.38
C ARG A 130 -13.66 9.91 -16.52
N TYR A 131 -12.52 9.24 -16.66
CA TYR A 131 -11.23 9.90 -16.89
C TYR A 131 -11.20 10.68 -18.22
N MET A 132 -11.89 10.19 -19.25
CA MET A 132 -11.98 10.88 -20.54
C MET A 132 -13.01 12.02 -20.56
N THR A 133 -13.97 12.04 -19.63
CA THR A 133 -15.00 13.10 -19.54
C THR A 133 -14.59 14.28 -18.64
N ASN A 134 -13.51 14.15 -17.87
CA ASN A 134 -13.02 15.24 -17.04
C ASN A 134 -12.35 16.30 -17.93
N LYS A 135 -13.00 17.46 -18.05
CA LYS A 135 -12.67 18.53 -19.00
C LYS A 135 -11.25 19.11 -18.83
N ASN A 136 -10.62 18.87 -17.68
CA ASN A 136 -9.29 19.40 -17.35
C ASN A 136 -8.14 18.43 -17.69
N ASP A 137 -8.42 17.22 -18.17
CA ASP A 137 -7.39 16.22 -18.47
C ASP A 137 -6.97 16.27 -19.97
N PRO A 138 -5.65 16.20 -20.28
CA PRO A 138 -5.19 16.17 -21.66
C PRO A 138 -5.63 14.89 -22.39
N PRO A 139 -5.89 14.95 -23.71
CA PRO A 139 -6.35 13.80 -24.48
C PRO A 139 -5.31 12.68 -24.47
N ILE A 140 -5.72 11.47 -24.09
CA ILE A 140 -4.86 10.29 -24.00
C ILE A 140 -4.53 9.77 -25.40
N ASP A 141 -3.23 9.72 -25.74
CA ASP A 141 -2.76 9.22 -27.02
C ASP A 141 -3.09 7.72 -27.19
N LYS A 142 -3.67 7.36 -28.34
CA LYS A 142 -4.20 6.01 -28.60
C LYS A 142 -3.09 4.96 -28.77
N SER A 143 -1.85 5.38 -29.02
CA SER A 143 -0.69 4.48 -29.10
C SER A 143 -0.26 3.93 -27.73
N LEU A 144 -0.64 4.61 -26.65
CA LEU A 144 -0.34 4.22 -25.26
C LEU A 144 -1.38 3.26 -24.67
N ILE A 145 -2.41 2.90 -25.43
CA ILE A 145 -3.51 2.05 -24.97
C ILE A 145 -3.19 0.59 -25.32
N SER A 146 -3.16 -0.28 -24.31
CA SER A 146 -2.98 -1.73 -24.49
C SER A 146 -4.01 -2.31 -25.48
N PRO A 147 -3.62 -3.29 -26.33
CA PRO A 147 -4.51 -3.89 -27.34
C PRO A 147 -5.82 -4.43 -26.76
N VAL A 148 -5.78 -4.97 -25.54
CA VAL A 148 -6.96 -5.49 -24.82
C VAL A 148 -7.89 -4.34 -24.39
N SER A 149 -7.31 -3.20 -24.01
CA SER A 149 -8.03 -2.00 -23.57
C SER A 149 -8.65 -1.21 -24.74
N TYR A 150 -8.14 -1.39 -25.96
CA TYR A 150 -8.72 -0.81 -27.18
C TYR A 150 -10.08 -1.41 -27.50
N TRP A 151 -10.21 -2.72 -27.32
CA TRP A 151 -11.45 -3.47 -27.60
C TRP A 151 -12.60 -3.12 -26.63
N LEU A 152 -12.26 -2.63 -25.44
CA LEU A 152 -13.21 -2.23 -24.40
C LEU A 152 -13.64 -0.76 -24.46
N LEU A 153 -13.10 0.03 -25.40
CA LEU A 153 -13.55 1.40 -25.58
C LEU A 153 -15.00 1.39 -26.09
N PRO A 154 -15.91 2.18 -25.47
CA PRO A 154 -17.24 2.36 -26.00
C PRO A 154 -17.12 2.91 -27.44
N LYS A 155 -17.86 2.29 -28.37
CA LYS A 155 -17.85 2.65 -29.78
C LYS A 155 -18.51 4.03 -29.94
N LYS A 156 -17.71 5.09 -29.82
CA LYS A 156 -17.96 6.52 -30.08
C LYS A 156 -19.46 6.91 -30.15
N SER A 157 -20.13 7.03 -29.01
CA SER A 157 -21.42 7.74 -28.94
C SER A 157 -21.15 9.24 -28.79
N LYS A 158 -21.35 9.98 -29.90
CA LYS A 158 -21.37 11.45 -30.02
C LYS A 158 -20.33 12.20 -29.16
N ILE A 159 -19.10 12.24 -29.67
CA ILE A 159 -18.15 13.29 -29.30
C ILE A 159 -18.77 14.62 -29.77
N VAL A 160 -18.99 15.55 -28.84
CA VAL A 160 -19.27 16.94 -29.14
C VAL A 160 -18.00 17.51 -29.78
N ASP A 161 -18.03 17.73 -31.10
CA ASP A 161 -16.91 18.19 -31.93
C ASP A 161 -16.54 19.68 -31.71
N ASN A 162 -16.58 20.19 -30.47
CA ASN A 162 -16.31 21.61 -30.21
C ASN A 162 -15.64 21.89 -28.86
N VAL A 163 -14.56 21.17 -28.56
CA VAL A 163 -13.62 21.57 -27.51
C VAL A 163 -12.42 22.22 -28.18
N GLN A 164 -12.45 23.56 -28.23
CA GLN A 164 -11.32 24.40 -28.61
C GLN A 164 -10.22 24.22 -27.56
N TYR A 165 -9.21 23.43 -27.88
CA TYR A 165 -7.97 23.39 -27.11
C TYR A 165 -7.24 24.71 -27.35
N GLU A 166 -7.17 25.55 -26.32
CA GLU A 166 -6.20 26.64 -26.32
C GLU A 166 -4.82 25.97 -26.34
N SER A 167 -4.16 26.01 -27.50
CA SER A 167 -3.00 25.18 -27.79
C SER A 167 -1.93 25.39 -26.71
N VAL A 168 -1.23 24.33 -26.32
CA VAL A 168 -0.11 24.34 -25.36
C VAL A 168 0.90 25.47 -25.65
N GLN A 169 1.01 25.87 -26.92
CA GLN A 169 1.75 27.05 -27.40
C GLN A 169 1.35 28.36 -26.70
N LYS A 170 0.07 28.61 -26.44
CA LYS A 170 -0.45 29.84 -25.81
C LYS A 170 -0.22 29.83 -24.29
N ALA A 171 -0.28 28.65 -23.67
CA ALA A 171 0.15 28.46 -22.28
C ALA A 171 1.67 28.63 -22.13
N LEU A 172 2.47 28.08 -23.05
CA LEU A 172 3.93 28.24 -23.07
C LEU A 172 4.32 29.71 -23.33
N HIS A 173 3.58 30.42 -24.17
CA HIS A 173 3.78 31.85 -24.42
C HIS A 173 3.44 32.70 -23.18
N THR A 174 2.39 32.35 -22.43
CA THR A 174 2.02 33.04 -21.17
C THR A 174 3.06 32.84 -20.07
N VAL A 175 3.59 31.62 -19.94
CA VAL A 175 4.68 31.32 -18.99
C VAL A 175 5.99 32.01 -19.39
N THR A 176 6.30 32.08 -20.69
CA THR A 176 7.50 32.77 -21.19
C THR A 176 7.43 34.29 -20.99
N ILE A 177 6.24 34.89 -21.18
CA ILE A 177 6.02 36.33 -20.94
C ILE A 177 6.13 36.67 -19.45
N ASN A 178 5.59 35.83 -18.56
CA ASN A 178 5.69 36.08 -17.12
C ASN A 178 7.12 35.91 -16.59
N SER A 179 7.92 35.02 -17.17
CA SER A 179 9.34 34.84 -16.80
C SER A 179 10.26 35.98 -17.27
N GLN A 180 9.81 36.84 -18.19
CA GLN A 180 10.56 38.03 -18.65
C GLN A 180 10.27 39.29 -17.83
N ASN A 181 9.22 39.29 -17.01
CA ASN A 181 8.80 40.44 -16.18
C ASN A 181 9.30 40.37 -14.72
N GLU A 182 10.11 39.37 -14.38
CA GLU A 182 10.72 39.18 -13.04
C GLU A 182 12.25 39.42 -13.01
N ASN A 183 12.82 40.14 -14.01
CA ASN A 183 14.19 40.66 -13.96
C ASN A 183 14.22 42.18 -14.12
#